data_AF-X1U8Z6-F1
#
_entry.id   AF-X1U8Z6-F1
#
_cell.length_a   1.000
_cell.length_b   1.000
_cell.length_c   1.000
_cell.angle_alpha   90.00
_cell.angle_beta   90.00
_cell.angle_gamma   90.00
#
_symmetry.space_group_name_H-M   'P 1'
#
loop_
_entity.id
_entity.type
_entity.pdbx_description
1 polymer ?
#
loop_
_entity_poly.entity_id
_entity_poly.type
_entity_poly.pdbx_seq_one_letter_code
_entity_poly.pdbx_strand_id
1 'polypeptide(L)' 'RLIEMGVLTEEEANRIHREAVEEMGKAVKFAEESPFPGPEELLTDVYA' A
#
# COMPACT_ATOMS: atom_id res chain seq x y z
N ARG A 1 12.45 12.94 -16.58
CA ARG A 1 13.74 12.23 -16.72
C ARG A 1 13.62 10.81 -17.26
N LEU A 2 12.94 9.84 -16.61
CA LEU A 2 12.92 8.46 -17.13
C LEU A 2 12.29 8.31 -18.54
N ILE A 3 11.20 9.04 -18.81
CA ILE A 3 10.57 9.07 -20.13
C ILE A 3 11.46 9.76 -21.16
N GLU A 4 12.05 10.91 -20.80
CA GLU A 4 12.99 11.65 -21.66
C GLU A 4 14.26 10.83 -22.00
N MET A 5 14.66 9.92 -21.10
CA MET A 5 15.78 9.00 -21.29
C MET A 5 15.41 7.74 -22.12
N GLY A 6 14.14 7.58 -22.51
CA GLY A 6 13.64 6.40 -23.24
C GLY A 6 13.60 5.12 -22.42
N VAL A 7 13.71 5.22 -21.08
CA VAL A 7 13.73 4.07 -20.16
C VAL A 7 12.32 3.63 -19.77
N LEU A 8 11.34 4.53 -19.90
CA LEU A 8 9.95 4.30 -19.52
C LEU A 8 9.04 4.98 -20.55
N THR A 9 8.00 4.31 -21.04
CA THR A 9 6.99 4.97 -21.88
C THR A 9 5.88 5.61 -21.03
N GLU A 10 5.10 6.51 -21.63
CA GLU A 10 3.92 7.07 -20.96
C GLU A 10 2.88 6.00 -20.65
N GLU A 11 2.67 5.02 -21.55
CA GLU A 11 1.75 3.91 -21.33
C GLU A 11 2.17 3.05 -20.14
N GLU A 12 3.47 2.75 -20.03
CA GLU A 12 4.04 1.99 -18.91
C GLU A 12 3.91 2.75 -17.59
N ALA A 13 4.22 4.05 -17.58
CA ALA A 13 4.05 4.90 -16.41
C ALA A 13 2.58 4.93 -15.94
N ASN A 14 1.65 5.06 -16.87
CA ASN A 14 0.22 5.06 -16.60
C ASN A 14 -0.27 3.69 -16.09
N ARG A 15 0.28 2.58 -16.62
CA ARG A 15 -0.02 1.23 -16.13
C ARG A 15 0.44 1.04 -14.69
N ILE A 16 1.69 1.39 -14.38
CA ILE A 16 2.26 1.32 -13.03
C ILE A 16 1.43 2.16 -12.06
N HIS A 17 1.04 3.36 -12.46
CA HIS A 17 0.21 4.22 -11.61
C HIS A 17 -1.13 3.58 -11.27
N ARG A 18 -1.83 3.01 -12.27
CA ARG A 18 -3.11 2.31 -12.04
C ARG A 18 -2.95 1.12 -11.10
N GLU A 19 -1.92 0.31 -11.32
CA GLU A 19 -1.62 -0.86 -10.48
C GLU A 19 -1.34 -0.43 -9.03
N ALA A 20 -0.54 0.62 -8.83
CA ALA A 20 -0.23 1.15 -7.51
C ALA A 20 -1.48 1.70 -6.79
N VAL A 21 -2.36 2.39 -7.52
CA VAL A 21 -3.63 2.88 -6.96
C VAL A 21 -4.55 1.73 -6.56
N GLU A 22 -4.63 0.69 -7.39
CA GLU A 22 -5.42 -0.51 -7.09
C GLU A 22 -4.90 -1.24 -5.85
N GLU A 23 -3.58 -1.44 -5.76
CA GLU A 23 -2.93 -2.07 -4.61
C GLU A 23 -3.14 -1.25 -3.34
N MET A 24 -2.98 0.07 -3.41
CA MET A 24 -3.25 0.97 -2.29
C MET A 24 -4.72 0.86 -1.84
N GLY A 25 -5.67 0.81 -2.77
CA GLY A 25 -7.08 0.63 -2.46
C GLY A 25 -7.37 -0.68 -1.72
N LYS A 26 -6.71 -1.78 -2.11
CA LYS A 26 -6.81 -3.07 -1.40
C LYS A 26 -6.24 -2.99 0.01
N ALA A 27 -5.10 -2.30 0.19
CA ALA A 27 -4.48 -2.13 1.49
C ALA A 27 -5.35 -1.29 2.44
N VAL A 28 -5.94 -0.19 1.95
CA VAL A 28 -6.87 0.64 2.73
C VAL A 28 -8.10 -0.18 3.14
N LYS A 29 -8.71 -0.89 2.20
CA LYS A 29 -9.86 -1.75 2.48
C LYS A 29 -9.54 -2.80 3.55
N PHE A 30 -8.38 -3.44 3.45
CA PHE A 30 -7.93 -4.39 4.46
C PHE A 30 -7.80 -3.73 5.85
N ALA A 31 -7.21 -2.53 5.93
CA ALA A 31 -7.08 -1.81 7.20
C ALA A 31 -8.45 -1.42 7.81
N GLU A 32 -9.41 -1.02 6.98
CA GLU A 32 -10.76 -0.65 7.43
C GLU A 32 -11.61 -1.87 7.84
N GLU A 33 -11.45 -3.00 7.15
CA GLU A 33 -12.20 -4.23 7.43
C GLU A 33 -11.54 -5.10 8.50
N SER A 34 -10.29 -4.80 8.88
CA SER A 34 -9.59 -5.55 9.92
C SER A 34 -10.26 -5.35 11.28
N PRO A 35 -10.50 -6.44 12.04
CA PRO A 35 -11.05 -6.32 13.39
C PRO A 35 -10.06 -5.58 14.30
N PHE A 36 -10.60 -4.88 15.30
CA PHE A 36 -9.77 -4.32 16.35
C PHE A 36 -9.08 -5.42 17.15
N PRO A 37 -7.87 -5.14 17.66
CA PRO A 37 -7.18 -6.03 18.58
C PRO A 37 -8.01 -6.27 19.84
N GLY A 38 -7.79 -7.42 20.49
CA GLY A 38 -8.42 -7.74 21.76
C GLY A 38 -7.91 -6.84 22.90
N PRO A 39 -8.69 -6.58 23.97
CA PRO A 39 -8.23 -5.80 25.11
C PRO A 39 -6.95 -6.34 25.77
N GLU A 40 -6.73 -7.66 25.70
CA GLU A 40 -5.52 -8.34 26.17
C GLU A 40 -4.24 -7.88 25.45
N GLU A 41 -4.36 -7.42 24.20
CA GLU A 41 -3.24 -6.95 23.38
C GLU A 41 -2.64 -5.66 23.93
N LEU A 42 -3.38 -4.92 24.78
CA LEU A 42 -2.85 -3.76 25.53
C LEU A 42 -1.70 -4.11 26.48
N LEU A 43 -1.58 -5.38 26.88
CA LEU A 43 -0.56 -5.85 27.82
C LEU A 43 0.64 -6.50 27.10
N THR A 44 0.60 -6.60 25.77
CA THR A 44 1.68 -7.12 24.93
C THR A 44 2.75 -6.03 24.73
N ASP A 45 4.01 -6.43 24.54
CA ASP A 45 5.16 -5.55 24.25
C ASP A 45 5.47 -4.47 25.30
N VAL A 46 5.08 -4.69 26.55
CA VAL A 46 5.33 -3.75 27.67
C VAL A 46 6.82 -3.67 28.06
N TYR A 47 7.59 -4.74 27.85
CA TYR A 47 9.03 -4.79 28.08
C TYR A 47 9.75 -5.34 26.83
N ALA A 48 10.93 -4.79 26.54
CA ALA A 48 11.76 -5.10 25.38
C ALA A 48 12.62 -6.36 25.55
#